data_AF-A0A2W6ENB2-F1
#
_entry.id   AF-A0A2W6ENB2-F1
#
_cell.length_a   1.000
_cell.length_b   1.000
_cell.length_c   1.000
_cell.angle_alpha   90.00
_cell.angle_beta   90.00
_cell.angle_gamma   90.00
#
_symmetry.space_group_name_H-M   'P 1'
#
loop_
_entity.id
_entity.type
_entity.pdbx_description
1 polymer ?
#
loop_
_entity_poly.entity_id
_entity_poly.type
_entity_poly.pdbx_seq_one_letter_code
_entity_poly.pdbx_strand_id
1 'polypeptide(L)'
;MAAACARAVELGLPAVAFTEHLDFTDWRPDDPIAGTGITPNDKWGPRPLDISGYLSCLDACRQRFPSLRILSGAEAGEPHLFAGSAAAVLSSGRFDRVLGSVHTLPSGGRLVYARALLRREPADALMRRYFAEVVAMIEGSDLFEVLA
;
A
#
# COMPACT_ATOMS: atom_id res chain seq x y z
N MET A 1 11.52 -10.85 -6.37
CA MET A 1 12.58 -10.00 -5.79
C MET A 1 13.96 -10.27 -6.36
N ALA A 2 14.51 -11.48 -6.29
CA ALA A 2 15.88 -11.76 -6.76
C ALA A 2 16.19 -11.31 -8.20
N ALA A 3 15.26 -11.49 -9.15
CA ALA A 3 15.41 -11.02 -10.52
C ALA A 3 15.48 -9.48 -10.62
N ALA A 4 14.68 -8.77 -9.83
CA ALA A 4 14.73 -7.30 -9.75
C ALA A 4 16.05 -6.82 -9.14
N CYS A 5 16.57 -7.51 -8.11
CA CYS A 5 17.88 -7.22 -7.52
C CYS A 5 19.01 -7.43 -8.54
N ALA A 6 19.01 -8.57 -9.25
CA ALA A 6 19.99 -8.84 -10.30
C ALA A 6 19.97 -7.75 -11.37
N ARG A 7 18.77 -7.35 -11.82
CA ARG A 7 18.62 -6.28 -12.80
C ARG A 7 19.09 -4.92 -12.28
N ALA A 8 18.82 -4.61 -11.01
CA ALA A 8 19.29 -3.37 -10.39
C ALA A 8 20.82 -3.30 -10.33
N VAL A 9 21.48 -4.43 -10.02
CA VAL A 9 22.95 -4.53 -10.06
C VAL A 9 23.49 -4.32 -11.47
N GLU A 10 22.88 -4.96 -12.49
CA GLU A 10 23.27 -4.77 -13.90
C GLU A 10 23.16 -3.32 -14.36
N LEU A 11 22.14 -2.61 -13.87
CA LEU A 11 21.91 -1.19 -14.17
C LEU A 11 22.79 -0.24 -13.34
N GLY A 12 23.57 -0.75 -12.38
CA GLY A 12 24.39 0.07 -11.48
C GLY A 12 23.56 0.88 -10.48
N LEU A 13 22.33 0.47 -10.16
CA LEU A 13 21.51 1.15 -9.16
C LEU A 13 22.10 0.92 -7.76
N PRO A 14 22.22 1.98 -6.92
CA PRO A 14 22.80 1.84 -5.59
C PRO A 14 21.85 1.18 -4.59
N ALA A 15 20.54 1.22 -4.84
CA ALA A 15 19.52 0.70 -3.95
C ALA A 15 18.23 0.31 -4.68
N VAL A 16 17.45 -0.56 -4.04
CA VAL A 16 16.05 -0.86 -4.37
C VAL A 16 15.21 -0.95 -3.11
N ALA A 17 13.95 -0.54 -3.19
CA ALA A 17 12.94 -0.77 -2.15
C ALA A 17 11.85 -1.66 -2.72
N PHE A 18 11.48 -2.71 -2.00
CA PHE A 18 10.31 -3.52 -2.34
C PHE A 18 9.14 -3.05 -1.49
N THR A 19 8.09 -2.54 -2.13
CA THR A 19 6.90 -1.96 -1.48
C THR A 19 5.69 -2.80 -1.83
N GLU A 20 5.56 -3.96 -1.19
CA GLU A 20 4.42 -4.85 -1.45
C GLU A 20 3.11 -4.20 -0.95
N HIS A 21 2.01 -4.50 -1.64
CA HIS A 21 0.71 -3.92 -1.33
C HIS A 21 0.17 -4.38 0.04
N LEU A 22 -0.27 -3.42 0.83
CA LEU A 22 -1.09 -3.59 2.03
C LEU A 22 -2.46 -2.99 1.77
N ASP A 23 -3.29 -3.71 1.02
CA ASP A 23 -4.70 -3.37 0.85
C ASP A 23 -5.58 -4.29 1.69
N PHE A 24 -6.69 -3.74 2.18
CA PHE A 24 -7.58 -4.43 3.11
C PHE A 24 -8.95 -4.68 2.47
N THR A 25 -9.37 -5.94 2.48
CA THR A 25 -10.70 -6.37 2.01
C THR A 25 -11.72 -6.48 3.14
N ASP A 26 -11.29 -6.26 4.38
CA ASP A 26 -12.11 -6.24 5.58
C ASP A 26 -11.50 -5.24 6.58
N TRP A 27 -12.30 -4.78 7.54
CA TRP A 27 -11.87 -3.81 8.55
C TRP A 27 -11.83 -4.44 9.94
N ARG A 28 -11.01 -3.85 10.82
CA ARG A 28 -10.99 -4.11 12.25
C ARG A 28 -11.80 -3.05 12.99
N PRO A 29 -12.33 -3.34 14.20
CA PRO A 29 -13.16 -2.38 14.94
C PRO A 29 -12.52 -1.01 15.18
N ASP A 30 -11.19 -0.95 15.21
CA ASP A 30 -10.39 0.27 15.39
C ASP A 30 -10.07 1.01 14.07
N ASP A 31 -10.47 0.45 12.92
CA ASP A 31 -10.32 1.13 11.63
C ASP A 31 -11.41 2.22 11.46
N PRO A 32 -11.02 3.45 11.06
CA PRO A 32 -11.99 4.54 10.83
C PRO A 32 -13.13 4.20 9.86
N ILE A 33 -12.88 3.33 8.87
CA ILE A 33 -13.91 2.90 7.92
C ILE A 33 -15.09 2.18 8.59
N ALA A 34 -14.91 1.52 9.74
CA ALA A 34 -15.94 0.75 10.44
C ALA A 34 -17.17 1.60 10.79
N GLY A 35 -16.98 2.90 11.05
CA GLY A 35 -18.06 3.85 11.39
C GLY A 35 -18.77 4.47 10.19
N THR A 36 -18.33 4.21 8.96
CA THR A 36 -18.79 4.93 7.76
C THR A 36 -19.97 4.27 7.04
N GLY A 37 -20.22 2.99 7.32
CA GLY A 37 -21.16 2.17 6.55
C GLY A 37 -20.68 1.82 5.13
N ILE A 38 -19.46 2.21 4.76
CA ILE A 38 -18.84 1.87 3.47
C ILE A 38 -18.25 0.46 3.56
N THR A 39 -18.62 -0.42 2.63
CA THR A 39 -18.01 -1.75 2.54
C THR A 39 -16.61 -1.64 1.92
N PRO A 40 -15.58 -2.27 2.51
CA PRO A 40 -14.28 -2.43 1.87
C PRO A 40 -14.39 -3.08 0.50
N ASN A 41 -13.36 -2.90 -0.33
CA ASN A 41 -13.36 -3.54 -1.64
C ASN A 41 -13.13 -5.05 -1.49
N ASP A 42 -14.11 -5.87 -1.87
CA ASP A 42 -14.07 -7.34 -1.84
C ASP A 42 -13.57 -7.95 -3.16
N LYS A 43 -13.49 -7.13 -4.21
CA LYS A 43 -13.19 -7.58 -5.57
C LYS A 43 -11.76 -7.23 -5.91
N TRP A 44 -10.93 -8.27 -6.00
CA TRP A 44 -9.55 -8.22 -6.50
C TRP A 44 -8.50 -7.66 -5.54
N GLY A 45 -8.77 -7.58 -4.24
CA GLY A 45 -7.75 -7.19 -3.27
C GLY A 45 -6.57 -8.17 -3.26
N PRO A 46 -5.32 -7.71 -3.09
CA PRO A 46 -4.19 -8.59 -2.83
C PRO A 46 -4.51 -9.48 -1.63
N ARG A 47 -4.01 -10.72 -1.69
CA ARG A 47 -4.04 -11.58 -0.50
C ARG A 47 -3.30 -10.87 0.63
N PRO A 48 -3.69 -11.08 1.89
CA PRO A 48 -2.92 -10.59 3.03
C PRO A 48 -1.43 -10.88 2.82
N LEU A 49 -0.59 -9.87 3.02
CA LEU A 49 0.84 -10.01 2.85
C LEU A 49 1.35 -11.12 3.77
N ASP A 50 2.02 -12.12 3.21
CA ASP A 50 2.80 -13.07 4.00
C ASP A 50 4.08 -12.37 4.48
N ILE A 51 4.00 -11.74 5.64
CA ILE A 51 5.09 -10.91 6.19
C ILE A 51 6.34 -11.74 6.45
N SER A 52 6.18 -12.96 6.98
CA SER A 52 7.30 -13.85 7.25
C SER A 52 8.01 -14.27 5.96
N GLY A 53 7.24 -14.68 4.95
CA GLY A 53 7.75 -15.02 3.63
C GLY A 53 8.40 -13.82 2.93
N TYR A 54 7.78 -12.64 3.03
CA TYR A 54 8.29 -11.37 2.50
C TYR A 54 9.67 -11.03 3.07
N LEU A 55 9.78 -10.98 4.41
CA LEU A 55 11.04 -10.64 5.09
C LEU A 55 12.13 -11.69 4.83
N SER A 56 11.78 -12.97 4.83
CA SER A 56 12.71 -14.05 4.49
C SER A 56 13.24 -13.92 3.05
N CYS A 57 12.39 -13.51 2.11
CA CYS A 57 12.79 -13.28 0.71
C CYS A 57 13.77 -12.11 0.58
N LEU A 58 13.55 -11.02 1.32
CA LEU A 58 14.45 -9.88 1.37
C LEU A 58 15.82 -10.26 1.92
N ASP A 59 15.88 -11.00 3.02
CA ASP A 59 17.14 -11.41 3.63
C ASP A 59 17.94 -12.34 2.71
N ALA A 60 17.28 -13.26 2.02
CA ALA A 60 17.91 -14.07 0.98
C ALA A 60 18.47 -13.21 -0.17
N CYS A 61 17.76 -12.15 -0.57
CA CYS A 61 18.25 -11.22 -1.58
C CYS A 61 19.45 -10.38 -1.08
N ARG A 62 19.42 -9.92 0.18
CA ARG A 62 20.53 -9.17 0.80
C ARG A 62 21.80 -10.00 0.85
N GLN A 63 21.69 -11.29 1.18
CA GLN A 63 22.83 -12.22 1.16
C GLN A 63 23.37 -12.45 -0.26
N ARG A 64 22.48 -12.58 -1.25
CA ARG A 64 22.86 -12.86 -2.64
C ARG A 64 23.44 -11.64 -3.37
N PHE A 65 23.03 -10.43 -3.02
CA PHE A 65 23.40 -9.19 -3.69
C PHE A 65 23.98 -8.16 -2.69
N PRO A 66 25.13 -8.46 -2.04
CA PRO A 66 25.64 -7.64 -0.93
C PRO A 66 26.08 -6.23 -1.34
N SER A 67 26.31 -5.98 -2.63
CA SER A 67 26.62 -4.65 -3.16
C SER A 67 25.40 -3.76 -3.38
N LEU A 68 24.18 -4.33 -3.34
CA LEU A 68 22.94 -3.60 -3.53
C LEU A 68 22.28 -3.31 -2.19
N ARG A 69 21.97 -2.05 -1.91
CA ARG A 69 21.17 -1.71 -0.72
C ARG A 69 19.70 -2.10 -0.96
N ILE A 70 19.21 -3.09 -0.22
CA ILE A 70 17.83 -3.59 -0.35
C ILE A 70 17.01 -3.18 0.88
N LEU A 71 16.01 -2.33 0.66
CA LEU A 71 15.11 -1.81 1.68
C LEU A 71 13.84 -2.66 1.77
N SER A 72 13.40 -2.98 2.99
CA SER A 72 12.06 -3.49 3.24
C SER A 72 11.06 -2.35 3.19
N GLY A 73 9.92 -2.54 2.53
CA GLY A 73 8.89 -1.53 2.48
C GLY A 73 7.51 -2.10 2.24
N ALA A 74 6.53 -1.22 2.35
CA ALA A 74 5.12 -1.53 2.13
C ALA A 74 4.44 -0.35 1.45
N GLU A 75 3.44 -0.63 0.64
CA GLU A 75 2.53 0.37 0.08
C GLU A 75 1.16 0.18 0.73
N ALA A 76 0.83 1.05 1.68
CA ALA A 76 -0.44 1.01 2.39
C ALA A 76 -1.53 1.72 1.58
N GLY A 77 -2.57 0.96 1.20
CA GLY A 77 -3.77 1.49 0.57
C GLY A 77 -4.72 2.09 1.61
N GLU A 78 -5.08 3.36 1.43
CA GLU A 78 -5.96 4.12 2.32
C GLU A 78 -5.66 3.94 3.83
N PRO A 79 -4.42 4.18 4.31
CA PRO A 79 -4.05 3.98 5.71
C PRO A 79 -4.81 4.88 6.69
N HIS A 80 -5.48 5.93 6.22
CA HIS A 80 -6.42 6.75 7.01
C HIS A 80 -7.79 6.08 7.20
N LEU A 81 -8.17 5.13 6.33
CA LEU A 81 -9.39 4.33 6.46
C LEU A 81 -9.15 3.02 7.23
N PHE A 82 -7.96 2.43 7.05
CA PHE A 82 -7.56 1.14 7.61
C PHE A 82 -6.40 1.27 8.62
N ALA A 83 -6.44 2.30 9.46
CA ALA A 83 -5.33 2.65 10.35
C ALA A 83 -4.92 1.52 11.31
N GLY A 84 -5.88 0.86 11.96
CA GLY A 84 -5.61 -0.25 12.89
C GLY A 84 -5.10 -1.50 12.18
N SER A 85 -5.69 -1.82 11.02
CA SER A 85 -5.27 -2.94 10.18
C SER A 85 -3.86 -2.75 9.61
N ALA A 86 -3.55 -1.56 9.09
CA ALA A 86 -2.22 -1.20 8.59
C ALA A 86 -1.18 -1.19 9.72
N ALA A 87 -1.48 -0.54 10.84
CA ALA A 87 -0.57 -0.48 11.99
C ALA A 87 -0.20 -1.87 12.52
N ALA A 88 -1.17 -2.80 12.59
CA ALA A 88 -0.90 -4.15 13.04
C ALA A 88 0.09 -4.90 12.13
N VAL A 89 -0.06 -4.77 10.82
CA VAL A 89 0.90 -5.34 9.85
C VAL A 89 2.27 -4.69 10.01
N LEU A 90 2.33 -3.36 10.01
CA LEU A 90 3.58 -2.60 10.09
C LEU A 90 4.35 -2.87 11.40
N SER A 91 3.63 -3.15 12.50
CA SER A 91 4.22 -3.50 13.80
C SER A 91 4.81 -4.91 13.89
N SER A 92 4.47 -5.80 12.96
CA SER A 92 4.91 -7.21 12.98
C SER A 92 6.29 -7.44 12.36
N GLY A 93 6.88 -6.40 11.78
CA GLY A 93 8.19 -6.45 11.13
C GLY A 93 8.89 -5.10 11.19
N ARG A 94 10.07 -5.01 10.58
CA ARG A 94 10.75 -3.73 10.36
C ARG A 94 10.68 -3.37 8.89
N PHE A 95 9.98 -2.28 8.60
CA PHE A 95 9.91 -1.68 7.29
C PHE A 95 10.81 -0.44 7.27
N ASP A 96 11.71 -0.37 6.28
CA ASP A 96 12.56 0.80 6.06
C ASP A 96 11.77 1.95 5.42
N ARG A 97 10.73 1.67 4.62
CA ARG A 97 9.91 2.66 3.91
C ARG A 97 8.45 2.23 3.80
N VAL A 98 7.53 3.12 4.15
CA VAL A 98 6.09 2.95 3.98
C VAL A 98 5.55 4.05 3.07
N LEU A 99 4.89 3.62 2.00
CA LEU A 99 4.19 4.50 1.08
C LEU A 99 2.71 4.55 1.46
N GLY A 100 2.10 5.73 1.34
CA GLY A 100 0.67 5.92 1.45
C GLY A 100 0.07 6.13 0.06
N SER A 101 -0.94 5.33 -0.27
CA SER A 101 -1.56 5.33 -1.59
C SER A 101 -3.08 5.38 -1.49
N VAL A 102 -3.70 6.12 -2.41
CA VAL A 102 -5.13 6.00 -2.70
C VAL A 102 -5.30 5.16 -3.96
N HIS A 103 -5.80 3.94 -3.78
CA HIS A 103 -6.19 2.98 -4.80
C HIS A 103 -7.69 3.01 -5.07
N THR A 104 -8.51 3.21 -4.03
CA THR A 104 -9.97 3.10 -4.07
C THR A 104 -10.66 4.38 -3.61
N LEU A 105 -11.89 4.58 -4.09
CA LEU A 105 -12.74 5.70 -3.70
C LEU A 105 -14.14 5.20 -3.30
N PRO A 106 -14.81 5.85 -2.34
CA PRO A 106 -16.20 5.57 -2.02
C PRO A 106 -17.11 5.82 -3.23
N SER A 107 -17.87 4.79 -3.64
CA SER A 107 -18.85 4.85 -4.71
C SER A 107 -19.96 3.82 -4.48
N GLY A 108 -21.20 4.29 -4.28
CA GLY A 108 -22.36 3.40 -4.10
C GLY A 108 -22.27 2.53 -2.83
N GLY A 109 -21.80 3.10 -1.71
CA GLY A 109 -21.70 2.41 -0.42
C GLY A 109 -20.51 1.45 -0.30
N ARG A 110 -19.54 1.52 -1.22
CA ARG A 110 -18.34 0.67 -1.21
C ARG A 110 -17.10 1.38 -1.70
N LEU A 111 -15.94 0.88 -1.33
CA LEU A 111 -14.68 1.25 -1.96
C LEU A 111 -14.57 0.60 -3.34
N VAL A 112 -14.23 1.40 -4.35
CA VAL A 112 -14.05 0.95 -5.74
C VAL A 112 -12.75 1.52 -6.27
N TYR A 113 -11.93 0.68 -6.92
CA TYR A 113 -10.69 1.13 -7.54
C TYR A 113 -10.88 2.36 -8.43
N ALA A 114 -10.09 3.40 -8.22
CA ALA A 114 -10.14 4.65 -9.00
C ALA A 114 -10.00 4.37 -10.51
N ARG A 115 -9.14 3.42 -10.90
CA ARG A 115 -9.02 2.93 -12.29
C ARG A 115 -10.33 2.40 -12.88
N ALA A 116 -11.17 1.75 -12.08
CA ALA A 116 -12.47 1.25 -12.52
C ALA A 116 -13.49 2.39 -12.67
N LEU A 117 -13.46 3.36 -11.76
CA LEU A 117 -14.30 4.55 -11.82
C LEU A 117 -13.95 5.45 -13.01
N LEU A 118 -12.66 5.58 -13.38
CA LEU A 118 -12.21 6.35 -14.54
C LEU A 118 -12.82 5.87 -15.87
N ARG A 119 -13.30 4.62 -15.94
CA ARG A 119 -13.99 4.08 -17.12
C ARG A 119 -15.49 4.36 -17.15
N ARG A 120 -16.06 4.86 -16.05
CA ARG A 120 -17.51 4.96 -15.81
C ARG A 120 -17.96 6.37 -15.48
N GLU A 121 -17.05 7.21 -14.98
CA GLU A 121 -17.33 8.55 -14.51
C GLU A 121 -16.51 9.59 -15.29
N PRO A 122 -16.98 10.86 -15.37
CA PRO A 122 -16.20 11.95 -15.93
C PRO A 122 -14.87 12.11 -15.19
N ALA A 123 -13.78 12.15 -15.95
CA ALA A 123 -12.42 12.14 -15.38
C ALA A 123 -12.14 13.37 -14.51
N ASP A 124 -12.65 14.54 -14.87
CA ASP A 124 -12.46 15.79 -14.11
C ASP A 124 -13.10 15.73 -12.72
N ALA A 125 -14.35 15.28 -12.63
CA ALA A 125 -15.06 15.12 -11.37
C ALA A 125 -14.43 14.02 -10.50
N LEU A 126 -14.01 12.91 -11.11
CA LEU A 126 -13.36 11.82 -10.41
C LEU A 126 -11.98 12.22 -9.86
N MET A 127 -11.17 12.93 -10.64
CA MET A 127 -9.85 13.38 -10.19
C MET A 127 -9.95 14.37 -9.02
N ARG A 128 -10.99 15.22 -8.99
CA ARG A 128 -11.24 16.08 -7.81
C ARG A 128 -11.52 15.27 -6.55
N ARG A 129 -12.34 14.21 -6.65
CA ARG A 129 -12.58 13.28 -5.53
C ARG A 129 -11.33 12.53 -5.13
N TYR A 130 -10.55 12.06 -6.11
CA TYR A 130 -9.29 11.38 -5.88
C TYR A 130 -8.31 12.24 -5.09
N PHE A 131 -8.08 13.48 -5.52
CA PHE A 131 -7.17 14.38 -4.80
C PHE A 131 -7.71 14.82 -3.44
N ALA A 132 -9.03 14.96 -3.28
CA ALA A 132 -9.62 15.20 -1.96
C ALA A 132 -9.36 14.01 -1.02
N GLU A 133 -9.45 12.78 -1.52
CA GLU A 133 -9.13 11.58 -0.75
C GLU A 133 -7.64 11.49 -0.41
N VAL A 134 -6.75 11.85 -1.35
CA VAL A 134 -5.31 11.93 -1.10
C VAL A 134 -5.00 12.93 0.02
N VAL A 135 -5.64 14.10 0.01
CA VAL A 135 -5.48 15.08 1.10
C VAL A 135 -5.99 14.51 2.42
N ALA A 136 -7.17 13.88 2.43
CA ALA A 136 -7.72 13.24 3.63
C ALA A 136 -6.78 12.13 4.17
N MET A 137 -6.11 11.39 3.29
CA MET A 137 -5.10 10.40 3.67
C MET A 137 -3.88 11.04 4.33
N ILE A 138 -3.35 12.11 3.73
CA ILE A 138 -2.18 12.84 4.27
C ILE A 138 -2.49 13.47 5.63
N GLU A 139 -3.68 14.05 5.78
CA GLU A 139 -4.07 14.71 7.04
C GLU A 139 -4.54 13.71 8.11
N GLY A 140 -4.97 12.52 7.70
CA GLY A 140 -5.60 11.51 8.56
C GLY A 140 -4.72 10.32 8.93
N SER A 141 -3.47 10.25 8.46
CA SER A 141 -2.59 9.12 8.75
C SER A 141 -1.12 9.52 8.91
N ASP A 142 -0.55 9.11 10.04
CA ASP A 142 0.89 9.22 10.32
C ASP A 142 1.66 7.91 10.01
N LEU A 143 1.01 6.94 9.35
CA LEU A 143 1.56 5.59 9.14
C LEU A 143 2.53 5.46 7.96
N PHE A 144 2.69 6.50 7.16
CA PHE A 144 3.53 6.46 5.94
C PHE A 144 4.45 7.68 5.87
N GLU A 145 5.60 7.52 5.20
CA GLU A 145 6.57 8.61 5.04
C GLU A 145 6.59 9.23 3.64
N VAL A 146 6.04 8.54 2.64
CA VAL A 146 6.07 8.96 1.23
C VAL A 146 4.69 8.81 0.60
N LEU A 147 4.18 9.88 0.00
CA LEU A 147 3.01 9.82 -0.87
C LEU A 147 3.39 9.18 -2.21
N ALA A 148 2.64 8.15 -2.64
CA ALA A 148 2.81 7.49 -3.94
C ALA A 148 2.15 8.25 -5.10
#